data_AF-A0A1D2X4Y5-F1
#
_entry.id   AF-A0A1D2X4Y5-F1
#
_cell.length_a   1.000
_cell.length_b   1.000
_cell.length_c   1.000
_cell.angle_alpha   90.00
_cell.angle_beta   90.00
_cell.angle_gamma   90.00
#
_symmetry.space_group_name_H-M   'P 1'
#
loop_
_entity.id
_entity.type
_entity.pdbx_description
1 polymer ?
#
loop_
_entity_poly.entity_id
_entity_poly.type
_entity_poly.pdbx_seq_one_letter_code
_entity_poly.pdbx_strand_id
1 'polypeptide(L)'
;MSYHQSDEEQVELLKSIWKDYGQPILLGVAITLAAVSGYKYWNTVQSATAAEASGLYQNLLDTVNASQQGQMPLPLTDEQKSTVNHVVSTLQADFTDSRYAALATLFKAQQQVKDNDLAAARESLQWILTQKPDAEVDAVVRIRLARVMLNESQENGQKALDILSKVSIKKAYTATIESVKGDAYLALGKQDQARAAYQLAVDSAQASGENRPLLKLKLDDLAAMAPQEG
;
A
#
# COMPACT_ATOMS: atom_id res chain seq x y z
N MET A 1 24.51 14.88 60.41
CA MET A 1 24.27 13.51 60.92
C MET A 1 24.09 12.61 59.72
N SER A 2 25.16 11.93 59.29
CA SER A 2 25.11 10.95 58.20
C SER A 2 24.55 9.64 58.76
N TYR A 3 23.41 9.21 58.26
CA TYR A 3 22.86 7.87 58.51
C TYR A 3 23.77 6.85 57.79
N HIS A 4 24.81 6.37 58.46
CA HIS A 4 25.46 5.12 58.08
C HIS A 4 24.83 4.03 58.94
N GLN A 5 23.91 3.26 58.37
CA GLN A 5 23.53 1.98 58.97
C GLN A 5 24.77 1.08 58.98
N SER A 6 25.07 0.46 60.11
CA SER A 6 26.18 -0.49 60.20
C SER A 6 25.93 -1.65 59.23
N ASP A 7 26.99 -2.27 58.73
CA ASP A 7 26.89 -3.39 57.79
C ASP A 7 26.02 -4.53 58.34
N GLU A 8 25.93 -4.69 59.66
CA GLU A 8 25.07 -5.69 60.33
C GLU A 8 23.57 -5.37 60.18
N GLU A 9 23.17 -4.11 60.33
CA GLU A 9 21.76 -3.70 60.20
C GLU A 9 21.26 -3.82 58.75
N GLN A 10 22.13 -3.54 57.76
CA GLN A 10 21.78 -3.71 56.35
C GLN A 10 21.56 -5.19 55.99
N VAL A 11 22.35 -6.09 56.57
CA VAL A 11 22.23 -7.54 56.36
C VAL A 11 20.95 -8.09 57.01
N GLU A 12 20.58 -7.61 58.19
CA GLU A 12 19.32 -8.00 58.85
C GLU A 12 18.10 -7.53 58.08
N LEU A 13 18.12 -6.28 57.56
CA LEU A 13 17.04 -5.75 56.74
C LEU A 13 16.85 -6.56 55.44
N LEU A 14 17.96 -6.97 54.80
CA LEU A 14 17.89 -7.77 53.59
C LEU A 14 17.36 -9.19 53.88
N LYS A 15 17.75 -9.78 55.01
CA LYS A 15 17.22 -11.07 55.48
C LYS A 15 15.73 -10.98 55.79
N SER A 16 15.26 -9.91 56.41
CA SER A 16 13.83 -9.75 56.75
C SER A 16 12.99 -9.57 55.49
N ILE A 17 13.43 -8.73 54.54
CA ILE A 17 12.76 -8.57 53.24
C ILE A 17 12.67 -9.91 52.50
N TRP A 18 13.74 -10.70 52.52
CA TRP A 18 13.75 -11.99 51.84
C TRP A 18 12.85 -13.02 52.51
N LYS A 19 12.81 -13.02 53.84
CA LYS A 19 11.90 -13.88 54.61
C LYS A 19 10.43 -13.52 54.39
N ASP A 20 10.12 -12.23 54.32
CA ASP A 20 8.73 -11.75 54.27
C ASP A 20 8.21 -11.64 52.83
N TYR A 21 9.07 -11.41 51.83
CA TYR A 21 8.71 -11.14 50.44
C TYR A 21 9.48 -11.94 49.37
N GLY A 22 10.31 -12.92 49.75
CA GLY A 22 11.12 -13.67 48.78
C GLY A 22 10.31 -14.38 47.69
N GLN A 23 9.18 -15.00 48.04
CA GLN A 23 8.31 -15.68 47.08
C GLN A 23 7.65 -14.73 46.05
N PRO A 24 6.99 -13.61 46.43
CA PRO A 24 6.46 -12.65 45.46
C PRO A 24 7.55 -11.94 44.64
N ILE A 25 8.74 -11.70 45.20
CA ILE A 25 9.86 -11.15 44.42
C ILE A 25 10.31 -12.13 43.33
N LEU A 26 10.50 -13.41 43.69
CA LEU A 26 10.85 -14.45 42.71
C LEU A 26 9.80 -14.60 41.62
N LEU A 27 8.51 -14.56 41.98
CA LEU A 27 7.41 -14.61 41.02
C LEU A 27 7.42 -13.40 40.09
N GLY A 28 7.62 -12.18 40.62
CA GLY A 28 7.72 -10.96 39.83
C GLY A 28 8.90 -10.99 38.86
N VAL A 29 10.06 -11.50 39.29
CA VAL A 29 11.23 -11.67 38.42
C VAL A 29 10.94 -12.70 37.32
N ALA A 30 10.32 -13.84 37.66
CA ALA A 30 9.98 -14.87 36.68
C ALA A 30 9.00 -14.36 35.61
N ILE A 31 7.95 -13.64 36.01
CA ILE A 31 6.99 -13.01 35.09
C ILE A 31 7.70 -11.99 34.18
N THR A 32 8.57 -11.16 34.75
CA THR A 32 9.32 -10.15 33.97
C THR A 32 10.23 -10.82 32.93
N LEU A 33 10.95 -11.87 33.31
CA LEU A 33 11.82 -12.62 32.39
C LEU A 33 11.02 -13.31 31.29
N ALA A 34 9.86 -13.89 31.62
CA ALA A 34 8.98 -14.51 30.64
C ALA A 34 8.43 -13.47 29.64
N ALA A 35 7.99 -12.31 30.14
CA ALA A 35 7.48 -11.21 29.31
C ALA A 35 8.56 -10.66 28.35
N VAL A 36 9.76 -10.37 28.87
CA VAL A 36 10.87 -9.85 28.05
C VAL A 36 11.33 -10.89 27.02
N SER A 37 11.45 -12.16 27.41
CA SER A 37 11.88 -13.23 26.49
C SER A 37 10.83 -13.49 25.41
N GLY A 38 9.54 -13.50 25.77
CA GLY A 38 8.43 -13.61 24.82
C GLY A 38 8.42 -12.46 23.81
N TYR A 39 8.58 -11.23 24.29
CA TYR A 39 8.68 -10.04 23.42
C TYR A 39 9.89 -10.11 22.47
N LYS A 40 11.08 -10.49 22.98
CA LYS A 40 12.28 -10.65 22.16
C LYS A 40 12.14 -11.75 21.11
N TYR A 41 11.55 -12.88 21.49
CA TYR A 41 11.30 -13.99 20.56
C TYR A 41 10.35 -13.54 19.45
N TRP A 42 9.23 -12.92 19.81
CA TRP A 42 8.26 -12.38 18.85
C TRP A 42 8.91 -11.36 17.89
N ASN A 43 9.70 -10.42 18.43
CA ASN A 43 10.41 -9.43 17.62
C ASN A 43 11.46 -10.06 16.69
N THR A 44 12.15 -11.11 17.13
CA THR A 44 13.14 -11.83 16.31
C THR A 44 12.47 -12.54 15.14
N VAL A 45 11.37 -13.25 15.40
CA VAL A 45 10.59 -13.91 14.35
C VAL A 45 10.06 -12.88 13.35
N GLN A 46 9.45 -11.79 13.83
CA GLN A 46 8.94 -10.73 12.97
C GLN A 46 10.04 -10.09 12.10
N SER A 47 11.23 -9.89 12.66
CA SER A 47 12.38 -9.31 11.95
C SER A 47 12.93 -10.28 10.89
N ALA A 48 13.00 -11.58 11.20
CA ALA A 48 13.42 -12.61 10.24
C ALA A 48 12.42 -12.73 9.08
N THR A 49 11.12 -12.76 9.38
CA THR A 49 10.03 -12.76 8.39
C THR A 49 10.10 -11.53 7.48
N ALA A 50 10.35 -10.35 8.04
CA ALA A 50 10.53 -9.12 7.25
C ALA A 50 11.78 -9.17 6.36
N ALA A 51 12.89 -9.72 6.86
CA ALA A 51 14.11 -9.88 6.08
C ALA A 51 13.91 -10.83 4.90
N GLU A 52 13.26 -11.97 5.11
CA GLU A 52 12.96 -12.94 4.05
C GLU A 52 12.02 -12.35 2.98
N ALA A 53 10.92 -11.72 3.40
CA ALA A 53 10.01 -11.03 2.49
C ALA A 53 10.71 -9.92 1.68
N SER A 54 11.63 -9.19 2.30
CA SER A 54 12.43 -8.16 1.63
C SER A 54 13.37 -8.76 0.58
N GLY A 55 13.98 -9.92 0.87
CA GLY A 55 14.85 -10.63 -0.06
C GLY A 55 14.11 -11.13 -1.30
N LEU A 56 12.90 -11.67 -1.11
CA LEU A 56 12.00 -12.03 -2.21
C LEU A 56 11.64 -10.81 -3.06
N TYR A 57 11.30 -9.69 -2.43
CA TYR A 57 11.01 -8.45 -3.14
C TYR A 57 12.22 -7.90 -3.90
N GLN A 58 13.42 -7.99 -3.31
CA GLN A 58 14.65 -7.58 -3.99
C GLN A 58 14.92 -8.44 -5.23
N ASN A 59 14.70 -9.76 -5.16
CA ASN A 59 14.81 -10.64 -6.33
C ASN A 59 13.86 -10.22 -7.46
N LEU A 60 12.62 -9.83 -7.13
CA LEU A 60 11.68 -9.27 -8.10
C LEU A 60 12.25 -8.00 -8.76
N LEU A 61 12.81 -7.07 -7.97
CA LEU A 61 13.42 -5.85 -8.52
C LEU A 61 14.61 -6.17 -9.43
N ASP A 62 15.48 -7.10 -9.03
CA ASP A 62 16.66 -7.49 -9.80
C ASP A 62 16.26 -8.17 -11.13
N THR A 63 15.26 -9.03 -11.11
CA THR A 63 14.67 -9.68 -12.30
C THR A 63 14.19 -8.65 -13.32
N VAL A 64 13.61 -7.55 -12.83
CA VAL A 64 13.03 -6.47 -13.65
C VAL A 64 14.11 -5.48 -14.09
N ASN A 65 15.14 -5.24 -13.28
CA ASN A 65 16.24 -4.35 -13.63
C ASN A 65 17.22 -4.99 -14.62
N ALA A 66 17.34 -6.31 -14.63
CA ALA A 66 18.13 -7.05 -15.61
C ALA A 66 17.66 -6.82 -17.06
N SER A 67 16.38 -6.51 -17.30
CA SER A 67 15.85 -6.13 -18.62
C SER A 67 16.03 -4.66 -18.99
N GLN A 68 16.56 -3.82 -18.10
CA GLN A 68 16.70 -2.37 -18.30
C GLN A 68 18.13 -1.92 -18.68
N GLN A 69 19.05 -2.86 -18.97
CA GLN A 69 20.35 -2.54 -19.57
C GLN A 69 20.18 -2.11 -21.04
N GLY A 70 19.63 -0.91 -21.26
CA GLY A 70 19.47 -0.33 -22.59
C GLY A 70 18.23 0.55 -22.76
N GLN A 71 18.23 1.73 -22.12
CA GLN A 71 17.49 2.98 -22.42
C GLN A 71 15.97 2.95 -22.78
N MET A 72 15.29 1.82 -22.88
CA MET A 72 13.83 1.71 -23.00
C MET A 72 13.32 0.57 -22.13
N PRO A 73 12.22 0.76 -21.36
CA PRO A 73 11.59 -0.33 -20.63
C PRO A 73 11.04 -1.36 -21.63
N LEU A 74 11.73 -2.49 -21.78
CA LEU A 74 11.21 -3.61 -22.57
C LEU A 74 10.11 -4.34 -21.77
N PRO A 75 9.11 -4.94 -22.45
CA PRO A 75 8.21 -5.89 -21.82
C PRO A 75 9.02 -7.02 -21.16
N LEU A 76 8.53 -7.55 -20.03
CA LEU A 76 9.16 -8.70 -19.39
C LEU A 76 9.08 -9.93 -20.31
N THR A 77 10.14 -10.74 -20.34
CA THR A 77 10.10 -12.06 -20.98
C THR A 77 9.16 -13.00 -20.23
N ASP A 78 8.68 -14.06 -20.87
CA ASP A 78 7.80 -15.04 -20.21
C ASP A 78 8.46 -15.69 -18.98
N GLU A 79 9.78 -15.90 -19.03
CA GLU A 79 10.55 -16.42 -17.92
C GLU A 79 10.59 -15.42 -16.74
N GLN A 80 10.79 -14.14 -17.01
CA GLN A 80 10.72 -13.09 -15.99
C GLN A 80 9.31 -12.96 -15.42
N LYS A 81 8.27 -13.07 -16.25
CA LYS A 81 6.86 -13.07 -15.79
C LYS A 81 6.59 -14.26 -14.87
N SER A 82 7.12 -15.44 -15.20
CA SER A 82 7.03 -16.62 -14.34
C SER A 82 7.68 -16.38 -12.97
N THR A 83 8.90 -15.83 -12.94
CA THR A 83 9.59 -15.47 -11.70
C THR A 83 8.79 -14.45 -10.87
N VAL A 84 8.27 -13.40 -11.52
CA VAL A 84 7.41 -12.40 -10.85
C VAL A 84 6.17 -13.07 -10.25
N ASN A 85 5.50 -13.94 -11.01
CA ASN A 85 4.31 -14.65 -10.52
C ASN A 85 4.61 -15.59 -9.36
N HIS A 86 5.76 -16.27 -9.38
CA HIS A 86 6.21 -17.11 -8.29
C HIS A 86 6.47 -16.26 -7.03
N VAL A 87 7.30 -15.22 -7.13
CA VAL A 87 7.61 -14.33 -6.01
C VAL A 87 6.35 -13.71 -5.40
N VAL A 88 5.43 -13.23 -6.25
CA VAL A 88 4.16 -12.66 -5.79
C VAL A 88 3.34 -13.71 -5.06
N SER A 89 3.17 -14.91 -5.63
CA SER A 89 2.40 -15.99 -4.98
C SER A 89 2.99 -16.38 -3.62
N THR A 90 4.32 -16.51 -3.52
CA THR A 90 5.02 -16.78 -2.26
C THR A 90 4.80 -15.67 -1.24
N LEU A 91 4.93 -14.40 -1.64
CA LEU A 91 4.67 -13.28 -0.73
C LEU A 91 3.20 -13.22 -0.29
N GLN A 92 2.25 -13.52 -1.18
CA GLN A 92 0.83 -13.55 -0.84
C GLN A 92 0.46 -14.69 0.11
N ALA A 93 1.10 -15.85 -0.01
CA ALA A 93 0.84 -17.04 0.79
C ALA A 93 1.53 -17.01 2.16
N ASP A 94 2.82 -16.67 2.17
CA ASP A 94 3.69 -16.87 3.34
C ASP A 94 3.93 -15.55 4.10
N PHE A 95 3.68 -14.41 3.45
CA PHE A 95 3.98 -13.07 3.99
C PHE A 95 2.81 -12.10 3.79
N THR A 96 1.57 -12.59 3.92
CA THR A 96 0.33 -11.86 3.59
C THR A 96 0.23 -10.49 4.27
N ASP A 97 0.63 -10.40 5.55
CA ASP A 97 0.58 -9.17 6.35
C ASP A 97 1.75 -8.21 6.06
N SER A 98 2.70 -8.62 5.20
CA SER A 98 3.85 -7.79 4.87
C SER A 98 3.51 -6.73 3.81
N ARG A 99 4.10 -5.54 3.97
CA ARG A 99 4.04 -4.50 2.93
C ARG A 99 4.63 -4.98 1.60
N TYR A 100 5.57 -5.92 1.64
CA TYR A 100 6.19 -6.52 0.46
C TYR A 100 5.20 -7.31 -0.39
N ALA A 101 4.25 -8.04 0.23
CA ALA A 101 3.19 -8.72 -0.51
C ALA A 101 2.30 -7.74 -1.27
N ALA A 102 1.90 -6.62 -0.64
CA ALA A 102 1.14 -5.56 -1.31
C ALA A 102 1.93 -4.90 -2.45
N LEU A 103 3.22 -4.57 -2.23
CA LEU A 103 4.07 -3.94 -3.25
C LEU A 103 4.35 -4.86 -4.44
N ALA A 104 4.63 -6.14 -4.20
CA ALA A 104 4.82 -7.13 -5.26
C ALA A 104 3.51 -7.34 -6.05
N THR A 105 2.37 -7.40 -5.36
CA THR A 105 1.06 -7.51 -6.04
C THR A 105 0.73 -6.26 -6.85
N LEU A 106 1.08 -5.06 -6.38
CA LEU A 106 0.96 -3.82 -7.16
C LEU A 106 1.82 -3.85 -8.42
N PHE A 107 3.03 -4.40 -8.32
CA PHE A 107 3.91 -4.59 -9.47
C PHE A 107 3.30 -5.56 -10.48
N LYS A 108 2.79 -6.71 -10.03
CA LYS A 108 2.07 -7.68 -10.87
C LYS A 108 0.88 -7.04 -11.59
N ALA A 109 0.04 -6.29 -10.85
CA ALA A 109 -1.09 -5.58 -11.44
C ALA A 109 -0.66 -4.59 -12.52
N GLN A 110 0.47 -3.89 -12.34
CA GLN A 110 1.02 -3.01 -13.37
C GLN A 110 1.43 -3.79 -14.64
N GLN A 111 2.06 -4.96 -14.50
CA GLN A 111 2.43 -5.78 -15.66
C GLN A 111 1.19 -6.33 -16.37
N GLN A 112 0.18 -6.79 -15.62
CA GLN A 112 -1.10 -7.23 -16.19
C GLN A 112 -1.78 -6.13 -17.00
N VAL A 113 -1.78 -4.87 -16.52
CA VAL A 113 -2.28 -3.73 -17.32
C VAL A 113 -1.46 -3.51 -18.58
N LYS A 114 -0.12 -3.61 -18.53
CA LYS A 114 0.74 -3.48 -19.72
C LYS A 114 0.47 -4.58 -20.75
N ASP A 115 0.16 -5.78 -20.27
CA ASP A 115 -0.21 -6.94 -21.10
C ASP A 115 -1.69 -6.88 -21.56
N ASN A 116 -2.42 -5.82 -21.23
CA ASN A 116 -3.85 -5.63 -21.49
C ASN A 116 -4.76 -6.69 -20.82
N ASP A 117 -4.25 -7.42 -19.83
CA ASP A 117 -5.03 -8.33 -18.98
C ASP A 117 -5.66 -7.56 -17.80
N LEU A 118 -6.68 -6.77 -18.13
CA LEU A 118 -7.35 -5.88 -17.18
C LEU A 118 -8.14 -6.66 -16.12
N ALA A 119 -8.65 -7.84 -16.46
CA ALA A 119 -9.36 -8.71 -15.53
C ALA A 119 -8.41 -9.21 -14.43
N ALA A 120 -7.23 -9.72 -14.81
CA ALA A 120 -6.26 -10.19 -13.83
C ALA A 120 -5.65 -9.02 -13.02
N ALA A 121 -5.47 -7.85 -13.63
CA ALA A 121 -5.07 -6.64 -12.90
C ALA A 121 -6.10 -6.22 -11.84
N ARG A 122 -7.40 -6.30 -12.18
CA ARG A 122 -8.50 -6.03 -11.26
C ARG A 122 -8.46 -7.00 -10.08
N GLU A 123 -8.27 -8.29 -10.31
CA GLU A 123 -8.17 -9.30 -9.26
C GLU A 123 -6.97 -9.05 -8.32
N SER A 124 -5.80 -8.77 -8.87
CA SER A 124 -4.61 -8.42 -8.09
C SER A 124 -4.84 -7.19 -7.19
N LEU A 125 -5.49 -6.14 -7.71
CA LEU A 125 -5.81 -4.94 -6.94
C LEU A 125 -6.88 -5.20 -5.87
N GLN A 126 -7.88 -6.03 -6.17
CA GLN A 126 -8.90 -6.44 -5.20
C GLN A 126 -8.30 -7.25 -4.06
N TRP A 127 -7.37 -8.17 -4.37
CA TRP A 127 -6.64 -8.94 -3.35
C TRP A 127 -5.91 -8.03 -2.36
N ILE A 128 -5.27 -6.95 -2.83
CA ILE A 128 -4.60 -6.01 -1.92
C ILE A 128 -5.61 -5.39 -0.95
N LEU A 129 -6.79 -4.97 -1.45
CA LEU A 129 -7.83 -4.38 -0.61
C LEU A 129 -8.40 -5.37 0.43
N THR A 130 -8.41 -6.68 0.14
CA THR A 130 -8.84 -7.68 1.14
C THR A 130 -7.86 -7.83 2.28
N GLN A 131 -6.58 -7.48 2.09
CA GLN A 131 -5.55 -7.51 3.13
C GLN A 131 -5.57 -6.28 4.05
N LYS A 132 -6.54 -5.37 3.88
CA LYS A 132 -6.70 -4.14 4.70
C LYS A 132 -5.38 -3.34 4.81
N PRO A 133 -4.85 -2.86 3.67
CA PRO A 133 -3.56 -2.20 3.64
C PRO A 133 -3.63 -0.85 4.39
N ASP A 134 -2.46 -0.24 4.63
CA ASP A 134 -2.38 1.12 5.17
C ASP A 134 -3.12 2.14 4.29
N ALA A 135 -3.42 3.31 4.85
CA ALA A 135 -4.27 4.30 4.21
C ALA A 135 -3.69 4.83 2.89
N GLU A 136 -2.37 4.92 2.80
CA GLU A 136 -1.63 5.34 1.62
C GLU A 136 -1.77 4.31 0.49
N VAL A 137 -1.55 3.03 0.78
CA VAL A 137 -1.70 1.94 -0.19
C VAL A 137 -3.17 1.76 -0.58
N ASP A 138 -4.11 1.80 0.36
CA ASP A 138 -5.55 1.72 0.09
C ASP A 138 -5.98 2.80 -0.92
N ALA A 139 -5.58 4.06 -0.70
CA ALA A 139 -5.90 5.17 -1.58
C ALA A 139 -5.40 4.93 -3.02
N VAL A 140 -4.13 4.55 -3.17
CA VAL A 140 -3.52 4.28 -4.48
C VAL A 140 -4.19 3.09 -5.17
N VAL A 141 -4.45 2.00 -4.45
CA VAL A 141 -5.07 0.78 -4.99
C VAL A 141 -6.49 1.07 -5.47
N ARG A 142 -7.31 1.80 -4.70
CA ARG A 142 -8.67 2.17 -5.12
C ARG A 142 -8.69 3.03 -6.37
N ILE A 143 -7.82 4.03 -6.45
CA ILE A 143 -7.71 4.89 -7.64
C ILE A 143 -7.33 4.06 -8.88
N ARG A 144 -6.33 3.18 -8.74
CA ARG A 144 -5.89 2.29 -9.82
C ARG A 144 -6.97 1.29 -10.21
N LEU A 145 -7.67 0.71 -9.23
CA LEU A 145 -8.75 -0.26 -9.46
C LEU A 145 -9.90 0.39 -10.23
N ALA A 146 -10.34 1.58 -9.84
CA ALA A 146 -11.36 2.32 -10.56
C ALA A 146 -10.95 2.57 -12.02
N ARG A 147 -9.69 2.98 -12.25
CA ARG A 147 -9.16 3.17 -13.60
C ARG A 147 -9.12 1.87 -14.41
N VAL A 148 -8.63 0.75 -13.83
CA VAL A 148 -8.60 -0.55 -14.51
C VAL A 148 -10.01 -0.98 -14.91
N MET A 149 -10.99 -0.85 -14.01
CA MET A 149 -12.39 -1.20 -14.30
C MET A 149 -12.98 -0.37 -15.43
N LEU A 150 -12.67 0.92 -15.52
CA LEU A 150 -13.13 1.78 -16.63
C LEU A 150 -12.51 1.39 -17.97
N ASN A 151 -11.26 0.92 -17.97
CA ASN A 151 -10.60 0.43 -19.18
C ASN A 151 -11.10 -0.97 -19.58
N GLU A 152 -11.55 -1.78 -18.60
CA GLU A 152 -12.15 -3.11 -18.85
C GLU A 152 -13.52 -2.96 -19.54
N SER A 153 -14.35 -2.01 -19.10
CA SER A 153 -15.62 -1.68 -19.74
C SER A 153 -16.18 -0.34 -19.26
N GLN A 154 -16.81 0.43 -20.17
CA GLN A 154 -17.52 1.66 -19.82
C GLN A 154 -18.70 1.42 -18.87
N GLU A 155 -19.29 0.23 -18.87
CA GLU A 155 -20.38 -0.14 -17.96
C GLU A 155 -19.97 -0.09 -16.48
N ASN A 156 -18.66 -0.12 -16.20
CA ASN A 156 -18.14 0.01 -14.85
C ASN A 156 -18.11 1.45 -14.31
N GLY A 157 -18.62 2.44 -15.06
CA GLY A 157 -18.66 3.85 -14.67
C GLY A 157 -19.14 4.09 -13.23
N GLN A 158 -20.31 3.54 -12.86
CA GLN A 158 -20.86 3.73 -11.51
C GLN A 158 -20.01 3.01 -10.45
N LYS A 159 -19.54 1.78 -10.72
CA LYS A 159 -18.68 1.03 -9.80
C LYS A 159 -17.37 1.77 -9.54
N ALA A 160 -16.80 2.41 -10.56
CA ALA A 160 -15.59 3.22 -10.43
C ALA A 160 -15.81 4.44 -9.51
N LEU A 161 -16.93 5.15 -9.66
CA LEU A 161 -17.31 6.24 -8.75
C LEU A 161 -17.47 5.75 -7.30
N ASP A 162 -18.12 4.59 -7.11
CA ASP A 162 -18.33 4.01 -5.78
C ASP A 162 -17.00 3.63 -5.12
N ILE A 163 -16.04 3.10 -5.88
CA ILE A 163 -14.69 2.79 -5.39
C ILE A 163 -13.95 4.08 -5.00
N LEU A 164 -13.98 5.11 -5.85
CA LEU A 164 -13.32 6.39 -5.59
C LEU A 164 -13.91 7.12 -4.38
N SER A 165 -15.20 6.93 -4.10
CA SER A 165 -15.86 7.54 -2.93
C SER A 165 -15.23 7.10 -1.60
N LYS A 166 -14.69 5.87 -1.57
CA LYS A 166 -14.08 5.19 -0.41
C LYS A 166 -12.61 5.54 -0.17
N VAL A 167 -11.98 6.32 -1.06
CA VAL A 167 -10.59 6.76 -0.86
C VAL A 167 -10.51 7.64 0.39
N SER A 168 -9.69 7.24 1.36
CA SER A 168 -9.55 7.92 2.65
C SER A 168 -8.72 9.21 2.55
N ILE A 169 -7.58 9.17 1.86
CA ILE A 169 -6.66 10.31 1.73
C ILE A 169 -6.97 11.10 0.44
N LYS A 170 -8.06 11.87 0.41
CA LYS A 170 -8.49 12.54 -0.84
C LYS A 170 -7.57 13.71 -1.24
N LYS A 171 -7.13 14.52 -0.27
CA LYS A 171 -6.45 15.80 -0.54
C LYS A 171 -5.16 15.66 -1.35
N ALA A 172 -4.35 14.64 -1.05
CA ALA A 172 -3.10 14.38 -1.75
C ALA A 172 -3.30 13.84 -3.18
N TYR A 173 -4.49 13.29 -3.47
CA TYR A 173 -4.80 12.65 -4.75
C TYR A 173 -5.89 13.36 -5.53
N THR A 174 -6.31 14.57 -5.16
CA THR A 174 -7.46 15.28 -5.77
C THR A 174 -7.36 15.30 -7.29
N ALA A 175 -6.22 15.74 -7.85
CA ALA A 175 -6.03 15.77 -9.31
C ALA A 175 -6.22 14.40 -9.97
N THR A 176 -5.74 13.33 -9.33
CA THR A 176 -5.84 11.97 -9.86
C THR A 176 -7.24 11.39 -9.70
N ILE A 177 -7.88 11.60 -8.53
CA ILE A 177 -9.25 11.14 -8.25
C ILE A 177 -10.22 11.81 -9.23
N GLU A 178 -10.14 13.13 -9.38
CA GLU A 178 -11.05 13.89 -10.23
C GLU A 178 -10.84 13.57 -11.72
N SER A 179 -9.60 13.31 -12.15
CA SER A 179 -9.33 12.81 -13.48
C SER A 179 -10.03 11.46 -13.76
N VAL A 180 -10.02 10.52 -12.80
CA VAL A 180 -10.70 9.22 -12.98
C VAL A 180 -12.21 9.35 -12.84
N LYS A 181 -12.72 10.28 -12.02
CA LYS A 181 -14.16 10.60 -11.98
C LYS A 181 -14.62 11.17 -13.32
N GLY A 182 -13.83 12.02 -13.96
CA GLY A 182 -14.12 12.51 -15.31
C GLY A 182 -14.30 11.34 -16.30
N ASP A 183 -13.35 10.40 -16.31
CA ASP A 183 -13.42 9.19 -17.13
C ASP A 183 -14.69 8.37 -16.82
N ALA A 184 -15.03 8.22 -15.54
CA ALA A 184 -16.23 7.50 -15.10
C ALA A 184 -17.53 8.20 -15.50
N TYR A 185 -17.61 9.52 -15.41
CA TYR A 185 -18.79 10.28 -15.83
C TYR A 185 -18.97 10.23 -17.35
N LEU A 186 -17.90 10.25 -18.13
CA LEU A 186 -17.98 10.02 -19.58
C LEU A 186 -18.53 8.64 -19.92
N ALA A 187 -18.04 7.61 -19.24
CA ALA A 187 -18.55 6.25 -19.41
C ALA A 187 -20.05 6.12 -19.07
N LEU A 188 -20.58 7.02 -18.25
CA LEU A 188 -22.00 7.11 -17.90
C LEU A 188 -22.80 8.09 -18.78
N GLY A 189 -22.20 8.68 -19.82
CA GLY A 189 -22.83 9.69 -20.68
C GLY A 189 -23.07 11.05 -20.00
N LYS A 190 -22.46 11.30 -18.84
CA LYS A 190 -22.66 12.50 -18.02
C LYS A 190 -21.60 13.56 -18.34
N GLN A 191 -21.67 14.14 -19.54
CA GLN A 191 -20.64 15.05 -20.07
C GLN A 191 -20.37 16.28 -19.18
N ASP A 192 -21.40 16.94 -18.66
CA ASP A 192 -21.21 18.12 -17.80
C ASP A 192 -20.47 17.78 -16.50
N GLN A 193 -20.81 16.63 -15.90
CA GLN A 193 -20.14 16.15 -14.69
C GLN A 193 -18.70 15.74 -14.99
N ALA A 194 -18.45 15.15 -16.17
CA ALA A 194 -17.11 14.84 -16.61
C ALA A 194 -16.25 16.08 -16.79
N ARG A 195 -16.77 17.12 -17.46
CA ARG A 195 -16.09 18.41 -17.65
C ARG A 195 -15.75 19.04 -16.31
N ALA A 196 -16.70 19.12 -15.38
CA ALA A 196 -16.47 19.66 -14.05
C ALA A 196 -15.37 18.90 -13.30
N ALA A 197 -15.36 17.57 -13.38
CA ALA A 197 -14.33 16.74 -12.75
C ALA A 197 -12.94 16.96 -13.39
N TYR A 198 -12.84 17.00 -14.72
CA TYR A 198 -11.56 17.28 -15.37
C TYR A 198 -11.05 18.69 -15.10
N GLN A 199 -11.91 19.70 -15.06
CA GLN A 199 -11.51 21.05 -14.69
C GLN A 199 -10.91 21.09 -13.28
N LEU A 200 -11.61 20.51 -12.29
CA LEU A 200 -11.10 20.42 -10.92
C LEU A 200 -9.78 19.64 -10.85
N ALA A 201 -9.63 18.61 -11.69
CA ALA A 201 -8.40 17.85 -11.78
C ALA A 201 -7.23 18.70 -12.31
N VAL A 202 -7.45 19.53 -13.34
CA VAL A 202 -6.46 20.45 -13.91
C VAL A 202 -6.06 21.50 -12.88
N ASP A 203 -7.04 22.15 -12.26
CA ASP A 203 -6.81 23.21 -11.27
C ASP A 203 -6.02 22.67 -10.06
N SER A 204 -6.36 21.47 -9.60
CA SER A 204 -5.66 20.80 -8.49
C SER A 204 -4.22 20.43 -8.86
N ALA A 205 -3.98 19.98 -10.09
CA ALA A 205 -2.64 19.67 -10.58
C ALA A 205 -1.77 20.94 -10.64
N GLN A 206 -2.31 22.03 -11.18
CA GLN A 206 -1.65 23.33 -11.24
C GLN A 206 -1.32 23.88 -9.85
N ALA A 207 -2.26 23.82 -8.91
CA ALA A 207 -2.07 24.26 -7.53
C ALA A 207 -0.96 23.47 -6.81
N SER A 208 -0.72 22.22 -7.22
CA SER A 208 0.32 21.35 -6.67
C SER A 208 1.64 21.41 -7.46
N GLY A 209 1.73 22.27 -8.48
CA GLY A 209 2.91 22.38 -9.36
C GLY A 209 3.11 21.20 -10.32
N GLU A 210 2.11 20.34 -10.48
CA GLU A 210 2.17 19.18 -11.38
C GLU A 210 1.79 19.58 -12.82
N ASN A 211 2.66 19.28 -13.79
CA ASN A 211 2.34 19.45 -15.21
C ASN A 211 1.70 18.17 -15.79
N ARG A 212 0.40 18.20 -16.05
CA ARG A 212 -0.37 17.07 -16.61
C ARG A 212 -0.98 17.40 -17.98
N PRO A 213 -0.20 17.37 -19.08
CA PRO A 213 -0.68 17.78 -20.41
C PRO A 213 -1.81 16.89 -20.96
N LEU A 214 -1.76 15.58 -20.69
CA LEU A 214 -2.83 14.66 -21.10
C LEU A 214 -4.18 14.97 -20.45
N LEU A 215 -4.17 15.53 -19.24
CA LEU A 215 -5.40 15.90 -18.53
C LEU A 215 -6.03 17.16 -19.14
N LYS A 216 -5.21 18.12 -19.57
CA LYS A 216 -5.68 19.30 -20.31
C LYS A 216 -6.30 18.88 -21.64
N LEU A 217 -5.63 17.99 -22.39
CA LEU A 217 -6.15 17.47 -23.65
C LEU A 217 -7.53 16.82 -23.48
N LYS A 218 -7.73 15.99 -22.45
CA LYS A 218 -9.05 15.39 -22.16
C LYS A 218 -10.14 16.43 -21.92
N LEU A 219 -9.80 17.52 -21.23
CA LEU A 219 -10.73 18.61 -20.97
C LEU A 219 -11.07 19.39 -22.25
N ASP A 220 -10.05 19.66 -23.08
CA ASP A 220 -10.20 20.38 -24.34
C ASP A 220 -11.03 19.59 -25.36
N ASP A 221 -10.81 18.29 -25.48
CA ASP A 221 -11.61 17.40 -26.35
C ASP A 221 -13.10 17.43 -25.96
N LEU A 222 -13.41 17.52 -24.67
CA LEU A 222 -14.77 17.66 -24.17
C LEU A 222 -15.42 19.01 -24.44
N ALA A 223 -14.61 20.07 -24.53
CA ALA A 223 -15.10 21.38 -24.94
C ALA A 223 -15.44 21.39 -26.43
N ALA A 224 -14.65 20.70 -27.26
CA ALA A 224 -14.90 20.57 -28.69
C ALA A 224 -16.12 19.67 -29.03
N MET A 225 -16.49 18.75 -28.15
CA MET A 225 -17.67 17.88 -28.30
C MET A 225 -19.01 18.56 -27.94
N ALA A 226 -19.00 19.69 -27.24
CA ALA A 226 -20.23 20.43 -26.99
C ALA A 226 -20.70 21.12 -28.28
N PRO A 227 -21.99 21.07 -28.64
CA PRO A 227 -22.51 21.80 -29.78
C PRO A 227 -22.11 23.27 -29.65
N GLN A 228 -21.55 23.83 -30.72
CA GLN A 228 -21.43 25.27 -30.86
C GLN A 228 -22.87 25.80 -30.90
N GLU A 229 -23.38 26.30 -29.78
CA GLU A 229 -24.61 27.10 -29.78
C GLU A 229 -24.33 28.30 -30.69
N GLY A 230 -24.93 28.27 -31.88
CA GLY A 230 -24.90 29.35 -32.86
C GLY A 230 -25.84 30.48 -32.50
#